data_AF-A0A2N6FLK3-F1
#
_entry.id   AF-A0A2N6FLK3-F1
#
_cell.length_a   1.000
_cell.length_b   1.000
_cell.length_c   1.000
_cell.angle_alpha   90.00
_cell.angle_beta   90.00
_cell.angle_gamma   90.00
#
_symmetry.space_group_name_H-M   'P 1'
#
loop_
_entity.id
_entity.type
_entity.pdbx_description
1 polymer ?
#
loop_
_entity_poly.entity_id
_entity_poly.type
_entity_poly.pdbx_seq_one_letter_code
_entity_poly.pdbx_strand_id
1 'polypeptide(L)'
;MMKLLFTILLLISSIFASDLFKSENELVANGKGVMFIFESNTCSYCDLLKKDFKENKEMNELAKEFNIYLINREREVDYLVGEKKKKETTTTLRMAFAAKSTPNIVIFDKHWNRIFQVPGYAHPAQMITFMKFVKGLHDGRYNTTEWKKFLKDNGVS
;
A
#
# COMPACT_ATOMS: atom_id res chain seq x y z
N MET A 1 -35.97 -19.10 39.57
CA MET A 1 -34.64 -18.46 39.45
C MET A 1 -33.86 -19.16 38.35
N MET A 2 -33.73 -18.55 37.17
CA MET A 2 -32.75 -18.95 36.15
C MET A 2 -32.54 -17.77 35.17
N LYS A 3 -31.95 -16.69 35.68
CA LYS A 3 -31.40 -15.59 34.86
C LYS A 3 -29.89 -15.76 34.84
N LEU A 4 -29.36 -16.70 34.07
CA LEU A 4 -27.91 -16.79 33.88
C LEU A 4 -27.55 -17.55 32.60
N LEU A 5 -27.93 -17.02 31.44
CA LEU A 5 -27.50 -17.61 30.16
C LEU A 5 -27.32 -16.61 29.01
N PHE A 6 -27.19 -15.31 29.29
CA PHE A 6 -27.12 -14.27 28.25
C PHE A 6 -25.95 -13.29 28.44
N THR A 7 -24.79 -13.75 28.91
CA THR A 7 -23.65 -12.83 29.11
C THR A 7 -22.30 -13.38 28.66
N ILE A 8 -22.26 -14.24 27.63
CA ILE A 8 -21.01 -14.65 26.99
C ILE A 8 -21.15 -14.48 25.47
N LEU A 9 -21.36 -13.24 25.03
CA LEU A 9 -21.25 -12.87 23.60
C LEU A 9 -20.80 -11.41 23.42
N LEU A 10 -19.89 -10.92 24.27
CA LEU A 10 -19.46 -9.51 24.25
C LEU A 10 -17.94 -9.31 24.35
N LEU A 11 -17.13 -10.35 24.18
CA LEU A 11 -15.66 -10.27 24.38
C LEU A 11 -14.81 -10.77 23.20
N ILE A 12 -15.31 -10.75 21.96
CA ILE A 12 -14.47 -11.04 20.77
C ILE A 12 -14.42 -9.87 19.78
N SER A 13 -15.08 -8.74 20.04
CA SER A 13 -14.87 -7.52 19.23
C SER A 13 -13.60 -6.76 19.66
N SER A 14 -12.54 -7.49 20.04
CA SER A 14 -11.18 -6.96 20.09
C SER A 14 -10.72 -6.84 18.65
N ILE A 15 -11.19 -5.77 18.01
CA ILE A 15 -10.78 -5.28 16.70
C ILE A 15 -9.26 -5.34 16.67
N PHE A 16 -8.69 -6.26 15.89
CA PHE A 16 -7.31 -6.16 15.47
C PHE A 16 -7.22 -4.85 14.68
N ALA A 17 -6.71 -3.79 15.31
CA ALA A 17 -6.29 -2.60 14.58
C ALA A 17 -5.12 -3.07 13.70
N SER A 18 -5.43 -3.46 12.46
CA SER A 18 -4.41 -3.82 11.49
C SER A 18 -3.57 -2.58 11.22
N ASP A 19 -2.27 -2.67 11.47
CA ASP A 19 -1.36 -1.59 11.07
C ASP A 19 -1.50 -1.40 9.55
N LEU A 20 -1.66 -0.14 9.15
CA LEU A 20 -1.81 0.23 7.74
C LEU A 20 -0.54 -0.12 6.96
N PHE A 21 0.60 0.05 7.62
CA PHE A 21 1.92 -0.24 7.07
C PHE A 21 2.41 -1.58 7.58
N LYS A 22 2.79 -2.46 6.66
CA LYS A 22 3.29 -3.78 6.98
C LYS A 22 4.79 -3.72 7.23
N SER A 23 5.23 -4.31 8.34
CA SER A 23 6.64 -4.45 8.75
C SER A 23 7.16 -5.88 8.61
N GLU A 24 6.49 -6.71 7.81
CA GLU A 24 6.77 -8.12 7.61
C GLU A 24 7.67 -8.36 6.39
N ASN A 25 8.46 -9.43 6.44
CA ASN A 25 9.43 -9.76 5.39
C ASN A 25 8.82 -10.57 4.23
N GLU A 26 7.55 -10.97 4.34
CA GLU A 26 6.80 -11.57 3.24
C GLU A 26 5.99 -10.49 2.50
N LEU A 27 6.37 -10.21 1.25
CA LEU A 27 5.73 -9.21 0.41
C LEU A 27 4.71 -9.91 -0.49
N VAL A 28 3.45 -9.91 -0.08
CA VAL A 28 2.36 -10.66 -0.73
C VAL A 28 1.21 -9.74 -1.17
N ALA A 29 0.50 -10.16 -2.23
CA ALA A 29 -0.70 -9.47 -2.71
C ALA A 29 -1.96 -9.95 -2.00
N ASN A 30 -2.16 -11.25 -1.83
CA ASN A 30 -3.32 -11.85 -1.16
C ASN A 30 -4.67 -11.25 -1.62
N GLY A 31 -4.83 -11.09 -2.93
CA GLY A 31 -6.04 -10.51 -3.55
C GLY A 31 -6.16 -8.99 -3.47
N LYS A 32 -5.24 -8.31 -2.79
CA LYS A 32 -5.14 -6.85 -2.67
C LYS A 32 -4.13 -6.27 -3.65
N GLY A 33 -4.21 -4.96 -3.90
CA GLY A 33 -3.11 -4.25 -4.54
C GLY A 33 -1.86 -4.27 -3.66
N VAL A 34 -0.70 -3.98 -4.22
CA VAL A 34 0.55 -3.91 -3.45
C VAL A 34 1.15 -2.52 -3.61
N MET A 35 1.67 -1.96 -2.53
CA MET A 35 2.43 -0.71 -2.59
C MET A 35 3.77 -0.90 -1.90
N PHE A 36 4.85 -0.62 -2.63
CA PHE A 36 6.18 -0.48 -2.04
C PHE A 36 6.47 0.99 -1.86
N ILE A 37 6.76 1.41 -0.64
CA ILE A 37 7.22 2.76 -0.32
C ILE A 37 8.67 2.63 0.12
N PHE A 38 9.59 2.97 -0.78
CA PHE A 38 11.01 3.07 -0.43
C PHE A 38 11.21 4.36 0.37
N GLU A 39 11.61 4.25 1.63
CA GLU A 39 11.80 5.37 2.55
C GLU A 39 13.21 5.40 3.16
N SER A 40 13.51 6.45 3.94
CA SER A 40 14.72 6.57 4.75
C SER A 40 14.38 7.22 6.10
N ASN A 41 15.27 7.09 7.09
CA ASN A 41 15.01 7.58 8.45
C ASN A 41 14.96 9.10 8.57
N THR A 42 15.54 9.83 7.60
CA THR A 42 15.65 11.30 7.60
C THR A 42 14.71 11.98 6.59
N CYS A 43 13.71 11.24 6.10
CA CYS A 43 12.82 11.69 5.02
C CYS A 43 11.53 12.35 5.55
N SER A 44 11.52 13.69 5.65
CA SER A 44 10.34 14.45 6.08
C SER A 44 9.10 14.21 5.21
N TYR A 45 9.28 14.05 3.90
CA TYR A 45 8.19 13.73 2.97
C TYR A 45 7.64 12.31 3.15
N CYS A 46 8.44 11.38 3.64
CA CYS A 46 7.99 10.03 3.98
C CYS A 46 7.10 10.08 5.23
N ASP A 47 7.47 10.90 6.22
CA ASP A 47 6.66 11.12 7.42
C ASP A 47 5.35 11.85 7.10
N LEU A 48 5.39 12.85 6.23
CA LEU A 48 4.18 13.51 5.73
C LEU A 48 3.25 12.51 5.03
N LEU A 49 3.79 11.68 4.12
CA LEU A 49 3.01 10.65 3.44
C LEU A 49 2.35 9.67 4.43
N LYS A 50 3.11 9.20 5.43
CA LYS A 50 2.59 8.30 6.47
C LYS A 50 1.50 8.95 7.31
N LYS A 51 1.66 10.24 7.61
CA LYS A 51 0.65 11.05 8.31
C LYS A 51 -0.62 11.16 7.49
N ASP A 52 -0.52 11.50 6.20
CA ASP A 52 -1.67 11.65 5.31
C ASP A 52 -2.47 10.34 5.17
N PHE A 53 -1.77 9.20 5.04
CA PHE A 53 -2.40 7.88 5.04
C PHE A 53 -3.20 7.57 6.32
N LYS A 54 -2.81 8.14 7.46
CA LYS A 54 -3.48 7.95 8.76
C LYS A 54 -4.61 8.95 8.99
N GLU A 55 -4.42 10.21 8.59
CA GLU A 55 -5.33 11.31 8.92
C GLU A 55 -6.37 11.59 7.83
N ASN A 56 -6.05 11.34 6.55
CA ASN A 56 -7.02 11.50 5.48
C ASN A 56 -7.94 10.27 5.42
N LYS A 57 -9.21 10.46 5.80
CA LYS A 57 -10.21 9.38 5.91
C LYS A 57 -10.39 8.57 4.62
N GLU A 58 -10.44 9.23 3.46
CA GLU A 58 -10.65 8.54 2.19
C GLU A 58 -9.41 7.75 1.76
N MET A 59 -8.23 8.37 1.90
CA MET A 59 -6.95 7.71 1.64
C MET A 59 -6.76 6.49 2.55
N ASN A 60 -7.08 6.63 3.83
CA ASN A 60 -7.03 5.54 4.80
C ASN A 60 -7.98 4.39 4.42
N GLU A 61 -9.22 4.70 4.04
CA GLU A 61 -10.21 3.68 3.65
C GLU A 61 -9.76 2.92 2.41
N LEU A 62 -9.31 3.64 1.37
CA LEU A 62 -8.79 3.03 0.15
C LEU A 62 -7.54 2.19 0.41
N ALA A 63 -6.68 2.61 1.33
CA ALA A 63 -5.45 1.89 1.66
C ALA A 63 -5.70 0.48 2.21
N LYS A 64 -6.90 0.19 2.75
CA LYS A 64 -7.29 -1.16 3.17
C LYS A 64 -7.37 -2.17 2.03
N GLU A 65 -7.53 -1.70 0.79
CA GLU A 65 -7.53 -2.51 -0.44
C GLU A 65 -6.12 -2.84 -0.93
N PHE A 66 -5.08 -2.39 -0.20
CA PHE A 66 -3.68 -2.59 -0.52
C PHE A 66 -2.93 -3.25 0.63
N ASN A 67 -1.88 -3.99 0.30
CA ASN A 67 -0.79 -4.32 1.21
C ASN A 67 0.33 -3.32 0.98
N ILE A 68 0.56 -2.44 1.97
CA ILE A 68 1.52 -1.34 1.87
C ILE A 68 2.76 -1.70 2.69
N TYR A 69 3.89 -1.86 2.01
CA TYR A 69 5.17 -2.24 2.62
C TYR A 69 6.12 -1.05 2.61
N LEU A 70 6.64 -0.70 3.80
CA LEU A 70 7.69 0.28 3.96
C LEU A 70 9.04 -0.42 3.78
N ILE A 71 9.81 0.01 2.79
CA ILE A 71 11.14 -0.54 2.50
C ILE A 71 12.16 0.53 2.85
N ASN A 72 12.75 0.41 4.04
CA ASN A 72 13.77 1.35 4.51
C ASN A 72 15.10 1.08 3.81
N ARG A 73 15.55 2.00 2.97
CA ARG A 73 16.76 1.84 2.15
C ARG A 73 18.07 1.78 2.97
N GLU A 74 18.03 2.17 4.24
CA GLU A 74 19.20 2.19 5.14
C GLU A 74 19.32 0.89 5.94
N ARG A 75 18.36 -0.02 5.82
CA ARG A 75 18.36 -1.32 6.51
C ARG A 75 18.32 -2.43 5.48
N GLU A 76 19.36 -3.26 5.44
CA GLU A 76 19.33 -4.47 4.62
C GLU A 76 18.47 -5.56 5.29
N VAL A 77 17.50 -6.06 4.54
CA VAL A 77 16.52 -7.09 4.96
C VAL A 77 16.33 -8.05 3.80
N ASP A 78 16.19 -9.34 4.11
CA ASP A 78 15.78 -10.38 3.17
C ASP A 78 14.25 -10.48 3.13
N TYR A 79 13.70 -10.51 1.92
CA TYR A 79 12.27 -10.61 1.65
C TYR A 79 11.93 -11.88 0.87
N LEU A 80 10.73 -12.40 1.12
CA LEU A 80 10.07 -13.39 0.25
C LEU A 80 8.95 -12.69 -0.51
N VAL A 81 9.10 -12.57 -1.82
CA VAL A 81 8.21 -11.77 -2.67
C VAL A 81 7.29 -12.66 -3.49
N GLY A 82 5.99 -12.35 -3.41
CA GLY A 82 4.92 -13.04 -4.13
C GLY A 82 4.69 -14.48 -3.69
N GLU A 83 3.72 -15.14 -4.31
CA GLU A 83 3.30 -16.50 -3.96
C GLU A 83 4.41 -17.54 -4.18
N LYS A 84 5.30 -17.28 -5.15
CA LYS A 84 6.48 -18.13 -5.43
C LYS A 84 7.61 -17.92 -4.41
N LYS A 85 7.43 -17.05 -3.42
CA LYS A 85 8.42 -16.73 -2.36
C LYS A 85 9.81 -16.43 -2.95
N LYS A 86 9.86 -15.61 -4.00
CA LYS A 86 11.12 -15.20 -4.63
C LYS A 86 11.95 -14.47 -3.58
N LYS A 87 13.18 -14.94 -3.35
CA LYS A 87 14.12 -14.26 -2.45
C LYS A 87 14.60 -12.96 -3.08
N GLU A 88 14.45 -11.87 -2.35
CA GLU A 88 14.94 -10.55 -2.71
C GLU A 88 15.55 -9.91 -1.46
N THR A 89 16.35 -8.87 -1.63
CA THR A 89 16.89 -8.07 -0.54
C THR A 89 16.48 -6.61 -0.69
N THR A 90 16.72 -5.80 0.32
CA THR A 90 16.47 -4.35 0.22
C THR A 90 17.24 -3.73 -0.94
N THR A 91 18.51 -4.12 -1.10
CA THR A 91 19.35 -3.67 -2.21
C THR A 91 18.81 -4.12 -3.56
N THR A 92 18.43 -5.39 -3.73
CA THR A 92 17.94 -5.87 -5.04
C THR A 92 16.60 -5.24 -5.42
N LEU A 93 15.67 -5.07 -4.47
CA LEU A 93 14.42 -4.37 -4.70
C LEU A 93 14.65 -2.91 -5.11
N ARG A 94 15.51 -2.19 -4.38
CA ARG A 94 15.83 -0.79 -4.70
C ARG A 94 16.42 -0.65 -6.11
N MET A 95 17.26 -1.59 -6.54
CA MET A 95 17.84 -1.63 -7.88
C MET A 95 16.78 -1.94 -8.94
N ALA A 96 15.94 -2.95 -8.72
CA ALA A 96 14.90 -3.38 -9.66
C ALA A 96 13.91 -2.24 -9.98
N PHE A 97 13.61 -1.40 -8.99
CA PHE A 97 12.72 -0.24 -9.16
C PHE A 97 13.46 1.08 -9.41
N ALA A 98 14.79 1.08 -9.52
CA ALA A 98 15.59 2.30 -9.64
C ALA A 98 15.21 3.37 -8.59
N ALA A 99 14.90 2.94 -7.36
CA ALA A 99 14.44 3.80 -6.27
C ALA A 99 15.62 4.62 -5.70
N LYS A 100 15.91 5.75 -6.34
CA LYS A 100 17.02 6.66 -5.99
C LYS A 100 16.60 7.74 -4.97
N SER A 101 15.36 8.23 -5.06
CA SER A 101 14.76 9.23 -4.16
C SER A 101 13.89 8.59 -3.08
N THR A 102 13.56 9.35 -2.04
CA THR A 102 12.63 8.95 -0.97
C THR A 102 11.61 10.06 -0.71
N PRO A 103 10.30 9.76 -0.59
CA PRO A 103 9.73 8.44 -0.87
C PRO A 103 9.82 8.09 -2.36
N ASN A 104 9.99 6.81 -2.69
CA ASN A 104 9.71 6.28 -4.03
C ASN A 104 8.57 5.26 -3.89
N ILE A 105 7.44 5.54 -4.52
CA ILE A 105 6.22 4.79 -4.35
C ILE A 105 5.99 3.96 -5.60
N VAL A 106 5.90 2.64 -5.46
CA VAL A 106 5.56 1.72 -6.55
C VAL A 106 4.23 1.06 -6.22
N ILE A 107 3.27 1.15 -7.13
CA ILE A 107 1.91 0.62 -6.94
C ILE A 107 1.67 -0.47 -7.97
N PHE A 108 1.26 -1.64 -7.48
CA PHE A 108 0.89 -2.80 -8.27
C PHE A 108 -0.58 -3.13 -8.09
N ASP A 109 -1.15 -3.76 -9.10
CA ASP A 109 -2.43 -4.45 -8.96
C ASP A 109 -2.26 -5.78 -8.19
N LYS A 110 -3.38 -6.47 -7.95
CA LYS A 110 -3.43 -7.77 -7.25
C LYS A 110 -2.74 -8.92 -8.00
N HIS A 111 -2.33 -8.70 -9.25
CA HIS A 111 -1.62 -9.64 -10.10
C HIS A 111 -0.14 -9.29 -10.26
N TRP A 112 0.39 -8.37 -9.45
CA TRP A 112 1.76 -7.88 -9.51
C TRP A 112 2.10 -7.08 -10.79
N ASN A 113 1.11 -6.63 -11.56
CA ASN A 113 1.36 -5.69 -12.65
C ASN A 113 1.70 -4.32 -12.05
N ARG A 114 2.86 -3.76 -12.39
CA ARG A 114 3.24 -2.40 -11.96
C ARG A 114 2.37 -1.38 -12.70
N ILE A 115 1.52 -0.68 -11.96
CA ILE A 115 0.59 0.31 -12.51
C ILE A 115 1.18 1.71 -12.46
N PHE A 116 1.70 2.12 -11.30
CA PHE A 116 2.28 3.45 -11.10
C PHE A 116 3.64 3.36 -10.41
N GLN A 117 4.49 4.34 -10.70
CA GLN A 117 5.70 4.59 -9.94
C GLN A 117 5.96 6.09 -9.82
N VAL A 118 6.10 6.57 -8.59
CA VAL A 118 6.23 8.00 -8.26
C VAL A 118 7.54 8.20 -7.49
N PRO A 119 8.55 8.85 -8.08
CA PRO A 119 9.84 9.09 -7.43
C PRO A 119 9.79 10.30 -6.47
N GLY A 120 8.75 10.41 -5.66
CA GLY A 120 8.56 11.50 -4.71
C GLY A 120 7.25 11.39 -3.93
N TYR A 121 6.97 12.43 -3.14
CA TYR A 121 5.73 12.54 -2.37
C TYR A 121 4.51 12.67 -3.29
N ALA A 122 3.51 11.82 -3.05
CA ALA A 122 2.19 11.92 -3.68
C ALA A 122 1.19 12.46 -2.65
N HIS A 123 0.73 13.69 -2.85
CA HIS A 123 -0.25 14.32 -1.95
C HIS A 123 -1.60 13.57 -1.97
N PRO A 124 -2.48 13.75 -0.96
CA PRO A 124 -3.67 12.93 -0.79
C PRO A 124 -4.54 12.78 -2.04
N ALA A 125 -4.90 13.88 -2.71
CA ALA A 125 -5.73 13.81 -3.93
C ALA A 125 -5.09 12.99 -5.06
N GLN A 126 -3.76 13.05 -5.22
CA GLN A 126 -3.05 12.25 -6.21
C GLN A 126 -3.02 10.77 -5.80
N MET A 127 -2.67 10.46 -4.55
CA MET A 127 -2.63 9.08 -4.05
C MET A 127 -4.01 8.41 -4.07
N ILE A 128 -5.06 9.13 -3.66
CA ILE A 128 -6.46 8.67 -3.73
C ILE A 128 -6.82 8.32 -5.18
N THR A 129 -6.46 9.16 -6.14
CA THR A 129 -6.73 8.91 -7.56
C THR A 129 -6.00 7.66 -8.05
N PHE A 130 -4.72 7.46 -7.70
CA PHE A 130 -4.00 6.24 -8.02
C PHE A 130 -4.67 4.99 -7.43
N MET A 131 -5.04 5.02 -6.16
CA MET A 131 -5.70 3.89 -5.49
C MET A 131 -7.08 3.60 -6.08
N LYS A 132 -7.87 4.63 -6.42
CA LYS A 132 -9.16 4.47 -7.11
C LYS A 132 -9.02 3.81 -8.47
N PHE A 133 -8.01 4.20 -9.25
CA PHE A 133 -7.74 3.56 -10.54
C PHE A 133 -7.44 2.08 -10.37
N VAL A 134 -6.50 1.73 -9.48
CA VAL A 134 -6.12 0.32 -9.25
C VAL A 134 -7.29 -0.49 -8.70
N LYS A 135 -8.09 0.07 -7.79
CA LYS A 135 -9.34 -0.56 -7.35
C LYS A 135 -10.30 -0.78 -8.53
N GLY A 136 -10.47 0.23 -9.39
CA GLY A 136 -11.29 0.10 -10.59
C GLY A 136 -10.80 -0.99 -11.55
N LEU A 137 -9.48 -1.16 -11.71
CA LEU A 137 -8.90 -2.29 -12.45
C LEU A 137 -9.31 -3.64 -11.82
N HIS A 138 -9.22 -3.77 -10.49
CA HIS A 138 -9.58 -5.01 -9.79
C HIS A 138 -11.06 -5.35 -9.90
N ASP A 139 -11.91 -4.33 -9.94
CA ASP A 139 -13.36 -4.43 -10.09
C ASP A 139 -13.78 -4.63 -11.57
N GLY A 140 -12.85 -4.61 -12.52
CA GLY A 140 -13.12 -4.73 -13.96
C GLY A 140 -13.76 -3.50 -14.61
N ARG A 141 -13.68 -2.34 -13.95
CA ARG A 141 -14.26 -1.06 -14.43
C ARG A 141 -13.39 -0.36 -15.47
N TYR A 142 -12.10 -0.63 -15.48
CA TYR A 142 -11.12 -0.04 -16.38
C TYR A 142 -10.12 -1.08 -16.85
N ASN A 143 -9.43 -0.77 -17.95
CA ASN A 143 -8.23 -1.45 -18.40
C ASN A 143 -6.99 -0.65 -18.03
N THR A 144 -5.84 -1.34 -17.93
CA THR A 144 -4.56 -0.70 -17.59
C THR A 144 -4.19 0.42 -18.54
N THR A 145 -4.60 0.37 -19.82
CA THR A 145 -4.32 1.40 -20.83
C THR A 145 -5.05 2.72 -20.60
N GLU A 146 -6.10 2.73 -19.78
CA GLU A 146 -6.96 3.90 -19.55
C GLU A 146 -6.41 4.86 -18.50
N TRP A 147 -5.29 4.51 -17.85
CA TRP A 147 -4.75 5.25 -16.71
C TRP A 147 -4.57 6.75 -17.00
N LYS A 148 -4.02 7.12 -18.15
CA LYS A 148 -3.78 8.54 -18.52
C LYS A 148 -5.08 9.34 -18.55
N LYS A 149 -6.11 8.77 -19.17
CA LYS A 149 -7.42 9.40 -19.28
C LYS A 149 -8.04 9.53 -17.89
N PHE A 150 -8.01 8.45 -17.11
CA PHE A 150 -8.54 8.45 -15.74
C PHE A 150 -7.89 9.51 -14.86
N LEU A 151 -6.55 9.60 -14.87
CA LEU A 151 -5.84 10.61 -14.08
C LEU A 151 -6.24 12.02 -14.50
N LYS A 152 -6.24 12.31 -15.81
CA LYS A 152 -6.63 13.62 -16.35
C LYS A 152 -8.05 14.01 -15.93
N ASP A 153 -9.00 13.09 -16.09
CA ASP A 153 -10.41 13.32 -15.73
C ASP A 153 -10.60 13.55 -14.21
N ASN A 154 -9.65 13.08 -13.39
CA ASN A 154 -9.65 13.24 -11.93
C ASN A 154 -8.66 14.31 -11.45
N GLY A 155 -8.17 15.19 -12.35
CA GLY A 155 -7.35 16.34 -11.97
C GLY A 155 -5.91 16.01 -11.57
N VAL A 156 -5.40 14.84 -11.94
CA VAL A 156 -4.00 14.44 -11.76
C VAL A 156 -3.30 14.50 -13.12
N SER A 157 -2.37 15.45 -13.28
CA SER A 157 -1.55 15.64 -14.49
C SER A 157 -0.21 14.92 -14.41
#